data_AF-A0A954R0E6-F1
#
_entry.id   AF-A0A954R0E6-F1
#
_cell.length_a   1.000
_cell.length_b   1.000
_cell.length_c   1.000
_cell.angle_alpha   90.00
_cell.angle_beta   90.00
_cell.angle_gamma   90.00
#
_symmetry.space_group_name_H-M   'P 1'
#
loop_
_entity.id
_entity.type
_entity.pdbx_description
1 polymer ?
#
loop_
_entity_poly.entity_id
_entity_poly.type
_entity_poly.pdbx_seq_one_letter_code
_entity_poly.pdbx_strand_id
1 'polypeptide(L)'
;MSLRFYRLPRMVVLKPEDPVLEAARAIENNRIGAVVVQDQRQVVGLLTDRDLAVRVVGRGLDPKLTTLDQVMSTPVATLSPTDSHDDAIRLMQQRNIRRVPLVEDGRIVGIVTLDDLLLDEAAPLDQLAAVIEAQIGEGGPAGRLHSPSAKRSDARAQSTYGRLRNQLREEAELETSQQADKSLEIVLGLIVRRLPPNEAENFISQLPSLLQRTLRDQPPGPDRTITDHAIELELMDELGVNDSHAWRIIEAVVATIQQTVSPGQLDDLHGQLPKGLKELFAP
;
A
#
# COMPACT_ATOMS: atom_id res chain seq x y z
N MET A 1 23.58 -0.19 15.22
CA MET A 1 24.83 0.55 15.52
C MET A 1 24.47 1.95 16.06
N SER A 2 25.41 2.74 16.56
CA SER A 2 25.12 4.10 17.07
C SER A 2 25.07 5.14 15.95
N LEU A 3 24.29 6.21 16.13
CA LEU A 3 24.16 7.31 15.16
C LEU A 3 25.37 8.27 15.09
N ARG A 4 26.47 8.00 15.82
CA ARG A 4 27.69 8.84 15.84
C ARG A 4 28.30 9.11 14.47
N PHE A 5 28.13 8.18 13.52
CA PHE A 5 28.64 8.32 12.15
C PHE A 5 27.95 9.43 11.35
N TYR A 6 26.72 9.81 11.74
CA TYR A 6 25.93 10.86 11.09
C TYR A 6 26.21 12.27 11.66
N ARG A 7 27.31 12.44 12.40
CA ARG A 7 27.81 13.75 12.82
C ARG A 7 28.45 14.44 11.60
N LEU A 8 27.70 15.38 11.02
CA LEU A 8 27.97 16.29 9.90
C LEU A 8 28.89 15.80 8.75
N PRO A 9 28.27 15.57 7.57
CA PRO A 9 28.89 16.09 6.34
C PRO A 9 28.01 17.03 5.51
N ARG A 10 26.67 17.04 5.67
CA ARG A 10 25.74 17.82 4.81
C ARG A 10 24.47 18.28 5.53
N MET A 11 24.58 19.34 6.33
CA MET A 11 23.44 19.99 6.98
C MET A 11 23.64 21.50 6.96
N VAL A 12 22.58 22.23 6.64
CA VAL A 12 22.55 23.69 6.69
C VAL A 12 21.56 24.12 7.76
N VAL A 13 21.98 25.11 8.55
CA VAL A 13 21.18 25.70 9.62
C VAL A 13 20.87 27.14 9.25
N LEU A 14 19.59 27.51 9.29
CA LEU A 14 19.06 28.85 9.04
C LEU A 14 18.29 29.35 10.27
N LYS A 15 17.92 30.63 10.26
CA LYS A 15 17.15 31.28 11.32
C LYS A 15 15.65 31.36 10.99
N PRO A 16 14.78 31.47 12.00
CA PRO A 16 13.33 31.59 11.79
C PRO A 16 12.93 32.74 10.85
N GLU A 17 13.61 33.88 10.96
CA GLU A 17 13.36 35.10 10.20
C GLU A 17 13.96 35.09 8.78
N ASP A 18 14.77 34.09 8.43
CA ASP A 18 15.36 34.02 7.09
C ASP A 18 14.25 33.80 6.03
N PRO A 19 14.38 34.36 4.82
CA PRO A 19 13.42 34.10 3.75
C PRO A 19 13.44 32.63 3.29
N VAL A 20 12.26 32.12 2.93
CA VAL A 20 12.10 30.80 2.30
C VAL A 20 12.99 30.61 1.07
N LEU A 21 13.24 31.69 0.31
CA LEU A 21 14.16 31.66 -0.83
C LEU A 21 15.59 31.23 -0.44
N GLU A 22 16.06 31.60 0.75
CA GLU A 22 17.38 31.19 1.23
C GLU A 22 17.44 29.69 1.53
N ALA A 23 16.37 29.14 2.12
CA ALA A 23 16.24 27.69 2.30
C ALA A 23 16.24 26.94 0.97
N ALA A 24 15.51 27.43 -0.04
CA ALA A 24 15.50 26.82 -1.37
C ALA A 24 16.90 26.79 -2.01
N ARG A 25 17.63 27.91 -1.92
CA ARG A 25 19.02 28.00 -2.41
C ARG A 25 19.97 27.11 -1.62
N ALA A 26 19.80 27.01 -0.31
CA ALA A 26 20.62 26.14 0.53
C ALA A 26 20.44 24.66 0.15
N ILE A 27 19.18 24.24 -0.08
CA ILE A 27 18.82 22.89 -0.56
C ILE A 27 19.52 22.58 -1.89
N GLU A 28 19.44 23.48 -2.87
CA GLU A 28 20.09 23.33 -4.17
C GLU A 28 21.62 23.31 -4.07
N ASN A 29 22.22 24.33 -3.47
CA ASN A 29 23.68 24.52 -3.45
C ASN A 29 24.42 23.42 -2.67
N ASN A 30 23.77 22.85 -1.66
CA ASN A 30 24.37 21.81 -0.82
C ASN A 30 23.91 20.39 -1.19
N ARG A 31 23.01 20.25 -2.17
CA ARG A 31 22.40 18.97 -2.59
C ARG A 31 21.82 18.21 -1.39
N ILE A 32 21.07 18.91 -0.55
CA ILE A 32 20.39 18.38 0.64
C ILE A 32 18.87 18.47 0.47
N GLY A 33 18.11 17.60 1.13
CA GLY A 33 16.65 17.60 1.05
C GLY A 33 15.92 18.39 2.14
N ALA A 34 16.67 18.99 3.08
CA ALA A 34 16.10 19.76 4.19
C ALA A 34 17.11 20.75 4.77
N VAL A 35 16.59 21.82 5.38
CA VAL A 35 17.33 22.73 6.25
C VAL A 35 16.78 22.66 7.67
N VAL A 36 17.65 22.83 8.65
CA VAL A 36 17.26 22.93 10.06
C VAL A 36 17.12 24.40 10.41
N VAL A 37 16.06 24.74 11.14
CA VAL A 37 15.82 26.10 11.65
C VAL A 37 16.18 26.14 13.12
N GLN A 38 17.07 27.07 13.48
CA GLN A 38 17.57 27.21 14.84
C GLN A 38 17.40 28.64 15.35
N ASP A 39 16.83 28.77 16.55
CA ASP A 39 16.79 30.03 17.29
C ASP A 39 17.59 29.89 18.59
N GLN A 40 18.51 30.81 18.85
CA GLN A 40 19.33 30.85 20.07
C GLN A 40 19.85 29.48 20.56
N ARG A 41 20.35 28.65 19.62
CA ARG A 41 20.88 27.27 19.79
C ARG A 41 19.86 26.14 19.89
N GLN A 42 18.57 26.44 19.96
CA GLN A 42 17.52 25.44 19.96
C GLN A 42 17.04 25.15 18.54
N VAL A 43 16.87 23.87 18.23
CA VAL A 43 16.23 23.45 16.98
C VAL A 43 14.73 23.73 17.11
N VAL A 44 14.23 24.71 16.36
CA VAL A 44 12.84 25.17 16.44
C VAL A 44 11.99 24.74 15.25
N GLY A 45 12.64 24.33 14.15
CA GLY A 45 11.94 23.85 12.97
C GLY A 45 12.80 23.05 12.01
N LEU A 46 12.11 22.38 11.08
CA LEU A 46 12.71 21.71 9.93
C LEU A 46 11.90 22.09 8.69
N LEU A 47 12.58 22.41 7.59
CA LEU A 47 11.93 22.68 6.31
C LEU A 47 12.50 21.78 5.22
N THR A 48 11.63 21.10 4.49
CA THR A 48 11.99 20.19 3.39
C THR A 48 11.66 20.79 2.02
N ASP A 49 12.25 20.22 0.97
CA ASP A 49 11.87 20.48 -0.43
C ASP A 49 10.34 20.32 -0.69
N ARG A 50 9.71 19.30 -0.08
CA ARG A 50 8.27 19.10 -0.13
C ARG A 50 7.50 20.24 0.53
N ASP A 51 7.99 20.77 1.65
CA ASP A 51 7.34 21.90 2.31
C ASP A 51 7.42 23.17 1.45
N LEU A 52 8.54 23.40 0.75
CA LEU A 52 8.64 24.47 -0.24
C LEU A 52 7.57 24.30 -1.34
N ALA A 53 7.45 23.11 -1.91
CA ALA A 53 6.49 22.84 -2.97
C ALA A 53 5.03 23.00 -2.48
N VAL A 54 4.69 22.48 -1.31
CA VAL A 54 3.29 22.41 -0.85
C VAL A 54 2.85 23.66 -0.09
N ARG A 55 3.68 24.18 0.82
CA ARG A 55 3.31 25.27 1.74
C ARG A 55 3.64 26.65 1.20
N VAL A 56 4.56 26.74 0.23
CA VAL A 56 4.96 28.02 -0.37
C VAL A 56 4.38 28.10 -1.78
N VAL A 57 4.87 27.27 -2.70
CA VAL A 57 4.43 27.29 -4.11
C VAL A 57 2.94 26.92 -4.22
N GLY A 58 2.53 25.83 -3.59
CA GLY A 58 1.13 25.35 -3.62
C GLY A 58 0.13 26.32 -2.99
N ARG A 59 0.58 27.25 -2.14
CA ARG A 59 -0.25 28.30 -1.53
C ARG A 59 -0.10 29.66 -2.20
N GLY A 60 0.73 29.76 -3.24
CA GLY A 60 0.98 31.03 -3.95
C GLY A 60 1.69 32.09 -3.10
N LEU A 61 2.47 31.69 -2.09
CA LEU A 61 3.22 32.63 -1.26
C LEU A 61 4.50 33.09 -1.98
N ASP A 62 4.90 34.35 -1.76
CA ASP A 62 6.16 34.87 -2.29
C ASP A 62 7.35 34.35 -1.44
N PRO A 63 8.27 33.54 -2.01
CA PRO A 63 9.42 33.01 -1.27
C PRO A 63 10.39 34.07 -0.75
N LYS A 64 10.36 35.30 -1.28
CA LYS A 64 11.21 36.41 -0.83
C LYS A 64 10.68 37.10 0.42
N LEU A 65 9.37 37.06 0.63
CA LEU A 65 8.69 37.74 1.73
C LEU A 65 8.24 36.78 2.84
N THR A 66 8.07 35.50 2.51
CA THR A 66 7.69 34.45 3.47
C THR A 66 8.92 34.02 4.25
N THR A 67 8.82 34.02 5.58
CA THR A 67 9.89 33.59 6.51
C THR A 67 9.77 32.10 6.85
N LEU A 68 10.86 31.48 7.32
CA LEU A 68 10.88 30.04 7.62
C LEU A 68 9.90 29.65 8.72
N ASP A 69 9.75 30.47 9.77
CA ASP A 69 8.83 30.24 10.89
C ASP A 69 7.35 30.08 10.48
N GLN A 70 6.94 30.69 9.36
CA GLN A 70 5.58 30.60 8.83
C GLN A 70 5.28 29.25 8.18
N VAL A 71 6.30 28.52 7.71
CA VAL A 71 6.11 27.32 6.87
C VAL A 71 6.87 26.09 7.35
N MET A 72 7.82 26.23 8.27
CA MET A 72 8.58 25.12 8.85
C MET A 72 7.67 24.16 9.63
N SER A 73 8.12 22.91 9.76
CA SER A 73 7.45 21.93 10.63
C SER A 73 7.95 22.09 12.07
N THR A 74 7.02 22.14 13.02
CA THR A 74 7.26 22.27 14.46
C THR A 74 6.16 21.53 15.25
N PRO A 75 6.47 20.88 16.39
CA PRO A 75 7.80 20.69 17.00
C PRO A 75 8.66 19.69 16.23
N VAL A 76 9.98 19.83 16.33
CA VAL A 76 10.95 18.95 15.66
C VAL A 76 11.26 17.75 16.53
N ALA A 77 11.12 16.54 15.98
CA ALA A 77 11.61 15.32 16.61
C ALA A 77 13.13 15.21 16.43
N THR A 78 13.85 14.89 17.50
CA THR A 78 15.32 14.81 17.53
C THR A 78 15.80 13.55 18.21
N LEU A 79 17.04 13.13 17.93
CA LEU A 79 17.73 12.03 18.61
C LEU A 79 19.11 12.45 19.10
N SER A 80 19.69 11.70 20.02
CA SER A 80 21.10 11.79 20.41
C SER A 80 21.99 11.02 19.43
N PRO A 81 23.25 11.45 19.17
CA PRO A 81 24.22 10.63 18.45
C PRO A 81 24.50 9.27 19.09
N THR A 82 24.17 9.10 20.37
CA THR A 82 24.31 7.82 21.09
C THR A 82 23.16 6.86 20.87
N ASP A 83 22.05 7.32 20.29
CA ASP A 83 20.90 6.49 19.99
C ASP A 83 21.23 5.50 18.86
N SER A 84 20.37 4.51 18.67
CA SER A 84 20.58 3.45 17.69
C SER A 84 19.90 3.75 16.35
N HIS A 85 20.31 2.99 15.33
CA HIS A 85 19.62 2.93 14.04
C HIS A 85 18.13 2.56 14.19
N ASP A 86 17.80 1.61 15.07
CA ASP A 86 16.42 1.17 15.31
C ASP A 86 15.58 2.29 15.94
N ASP A 87 16.16 3.12 16.80
CA ASP A 87 15.49 4.29 17.37
C ASP A 87 15.17 5.32 16.28
N ALA A 88 16.11 5.54 15.36
CA ALA A 88 15.88 6.40 14.20
C ALA A 88 14.75 5.89 13.31
N ILE A 89 14.76 4.61 12.93
CA ILE A 89 13.73 4.00 12.10
C ILE A 89 12.37 4.07 12.79
N ARG A 90 12.29 3.70 14.08
CA ARG A 90 11.06 3.75 14.85
C ARG A 90 10.51 5.15 14.97
N LEU A 91 11.35 6.14 15.25
CA LEU A 91 10.93 7.54 15.32
C LEU A 91 10.44 8.05 13.97
N MET A 92 11.13 7.70 12.89
CA MET A 92 10.76 8.03 11.52
C MET A 92 9.37 7.47 11.15
N GLN A 93 9.10 6.21 11.49
CA GLN A 93 7.78 5.58 11.31
C GLN A 93 6.71 6.27 12.15
N GLN A 94 6.93 6.44 13.46
CA GLN A 94 5.93 6.99 14.38
C GLN A 94 5.55 8.44 14.07
N ARG A 95 6.50 9.22 13.54
CA ARG A 95 6.32 10.64 13.25
C ARG A 95 6.08 10.93 11.78
N ASN A 96 6.08 9.91 10.92
CA ASN A 96 5.97 10.05 9.47
C ASN A 96 7.01 11.04 8.92
N ILE A 97 8.28 10.86 9.30
CA ILE A 97 9.41 11.70 8.86
C ILE A 97 10.54 10.82 8.31
N ARG A 98 11.38 11.36 7.43
CA ARG A 98 12.56 10.65 6.87
C ARG A 98 13.89 11.22 7.33
N ARG A 99 13.85 12.27 8.15
CA ARG A 99 15.02 13.08 8.49
C ARG A 99 14.87 13.49 9.94
N VAL A 100 15.89 13.18 10.74
CA VAL A 100 15.89 13.42 12.18
C VAL A 100 17.17 14.17 12.56
N PRO A 101 17.08 15.42 13.00
CA PRO A 101 18.22 16.14 13.57
C PRO A 101 18.79 15.42 14.79
N LEU A 102 20.12 15.39 14.86
CA LEU A 102 20.85 14.87 16.01
C LEU A 102 21.26 16.00 16.92
N VAL A 103 20.89 15.92 18.20
CA VAL A 103 21.15 16.94 19.21
C VAL A 103 21.95 16.35 20.36
N GLU A 104 23.03 17.01 20.73
CA GLU A 104 23.88 16.69 21.89
C GLU A 104 24.11 17.98 22.68
N ASP A 105 23.91 17.95 24.00
CA ASP A 105 24.03 19.13 24.88
C ASP A 105 23.23 20.35 24.41
N GLY A 106 22.03 20.10 23.88
CA GLY A 106 21.13 21.13 23.36
C GLY A 106 21.63 21.82 22.09
N ARG A 107 22.62 21.25 21.40
CA ARG A 107 23.14 21.74 20.11
C ARG A 107 22.92 20.71 19.04
N ILE A 108 22.58 21.18 17.84
CA ILE A 108 22.56 20.30 16.68
C ILE A 108 23.99 19.90 16.29
N VAL A 109 24.20 18.60 16.12
CA VAL A 109 25.50 18.01 15.80
C VAL A 109 25.48 17.16 14.53
N GLY A 110 24.31 16.94 13.94
CA GLY A 110 24.15 16.20 12.71
C GLY A 110 22.69 15.99 12.31
N ILE A 111 22.49 15.16 11.30
CA ILE A 111 21.17 14.74 10.83
C ILE A 111 21.32 13.31 10.32
N VAL A 112 20.38 12.44 10.66
CA VAL A 112 20.24 11.11 10.05
C VAL A 112 19.04 11.12 9.12
N THR A 113 19.24 10.63 7.90
CA THR A 113 18.17 10.49 6.91
C THR A 113 17.90 9.04 6.56
N LEU A 114 16.71 8.73 6.09
CA LEU A 114 16.37 7.41 5.58
C LEU A 114 17.33 6.97 4.46
N ASP A 115 17.77 7.91 3.62
CA ASP A 115 18.71 7.64 2.53
C ASP A 115 20.07 7.20 3.10
N ASP A 116 20.54 7.82 4.19
CA ASP A 116 21.78 7.40 4.87
C ASP A 116 21.64 5.98 5.44
N LEU A 117 20.51 5.69 6.11
CA LEU A 117 20.22 4.37 6.67
C LEU A 117 20.17 3.27 5.61
N LEU A 118 19.64 3.60 4.43
CA LEU A 118 19.57 2.67 3.30
C LEU A 118 20.95 2.41 2.70
N LEU A 119 21.74 3.47 2.47
CA LEU A 119 23.09 3.36 1.90
C LEU A 119 24.06 2.61 2.82
N ASP A 120 23.88 2.74 4.13
CA ASP A 120 24.69 2.05 5.14
C ASP A 120 24.21 0.63 5.45
N GLU A 121 23.18 0.12 4.75
CA GLU A 121 22.55 -1.18 5.02
C GLU A 121 22.19 -1.36 6.51
N ALA A 122 21.74 -0.27 7.15
CA ALA A 122 21.62 -0.18 8.60
C ALA A 122 20.50 -1.07 9.20
N ALA A 123 19.56 -1.53 8.36
CA ALA A 123 18.45 -2.41 8.72
C ALA A 123 17.93 -3.19 7.49
N PRO A 124 17.16 -4.27 7.70
CA PRO A 124 16.45 -4.96 6.62
C PRO A 124 15.56 -4.03 5.78
N LEU A 125 15.48 -4.30 4.48
CA LEU A 125 14.78 -3.43 3.51
C LEU A 125 13.30 -3.24 3.84
N ASP A 126 12.64 -4.26 4.38
CA ASP A 126 11.23 -4.22 4.82
C ASP A 126 11.02 -3.21 5.95
N GLN A 127 11.95 -3.11 6.91
CA GLN A 127 11.85 -2.13 7.99
C GLN A 127 12.04 -0.69 7.50
N LEU A 128 12.95 -0.48 6.56
CA LEU A 128 13.17 0.82 5.92
C LEU A 128 11.99 1.19 5.00
N ALA A 129 11.41 0.22 4.28
CA ALA A 129 10.21 0.42 3.46
C ALA A 129 9.02 0.86 4.31
N ALA A 130 8.84 0.32 5.51
CA ALA A 130 7.77 0.72 6.43
C ALA A 130 7.82 2.21 6.81
N VAL A 131 9.00 2.85 6.82
CA VAL A 131 9.12 4.31 7.01
C VAL A 131 8.48 5.08 5.83
N ILE A 132 8.68 4.59 4.61
CA ILE A 132 8.13 5.19 3.39
C ILE A 132 6.61 4.99 3.37
N GLU A 133 6.15 3.78 3.69
CA GLU A 133 4.72 3.43 3.75
C GLU A 133 3.96 4.30 4.76
N ALA A 134 4.53 4.49 5.96
CA ALA A 134 3.94 5.34 7.00
C ALA A 134 3.71 6.79 6.53
N GLN A 135 4.61 7.34 5.70
CA GLN A 135 4.47 8.69 5.14
C GLN A 135 3.52 8.81 3.96
N ILE A 136 3.37 7.74 3.19
CA ILE A 136 2.40 7.71 2.09
C ILE A 136 0.98 7.74 2.67
N GLY A 137 0.78 7.20 3.89
CA GLY A 137 -0.56 6.90 4.38
C GLY A 137 -1.33 6.09 3.33
N GLU A 138 -2.64 6.26 3.24
CA GLU A 138 -3.44 5.78 2.10
C GLU A 138 -3.30 6.67 0.84
N GLY A 139 -2.36 7.62 0.79
CA GLY A 139 -2.39 8.76 -0.15
C GLY A 139 -1.08 9.01 -0.92
N GLY A 140 -0.69 8.07 -1.79
CA GLY A 140 0.42 8.19 -2.74
C GLY A 140 0.13 9.08 -3.96
N PRO A 141 1.11 9.28 -4.87
CA PRO A 141 1.08 10.27 -5.93
C PRO A 141 -0.19 10.12 -6.77
N ALA A 142 -0.82 11.24 -7.10
CA ALA A 142 -2.06 11.36 -7.87
C ALA A 142 -2.28 10.17 -8.83
N GLY A 143 -3.01 9.15 -8.35
CA GLY A 143 -3.06 7.87 -9.01
C GLY A 143 -3.55 6.70 -8.17
N ARG A 144 -3.43 6.71 -6.84
CA ARG A 144 -4.04 5.67 -5.99
C ARG A 144 -4.72 6.32 -4.77
N LEU A 145 -6.01 6.04 -4.64
CA LEU A 145 -6.93 6.25 -3.50
C LEU A 145 -7.64 7.61 -3.26
N HIS A 146 -7.22 8.80 -3.74
CA HIS A 146 -7.93 10.06 -3.38
C HIS A 146 -8.38 11.01 -4.52
N SER A 147 -8.23 10.67 -5.81
CA SER A 147 -8.89 11.47 -6.85
C SER A 147 -10.40 11.20 -6.86
N PRO A 148 -11.27 12.16 -7.25
CA PRO A 148 -12.68 11.86 -7.53
C PRO A 148 -12.84 10.70 -8.52
N SER A 149 -11.84 10.49 -9.40
CA SER A 149 -11.76 9.34 -10.31
C SER A 149 -11.43 8.02 -9.59
N ALA A 150 -10.51 8.02 -8.62
CA ALA A 150 -10.17 6.86 -7.79
C ALA A 150 -11.29 6.54 -6.79
N LYS A 151 -11.89 7.53 -6.14
CA LYS A 151 -13.12 7.32 -5.34
C LYS A 151 -14.26 6.77 -6.20
N ARG A 152 -14.41 7.23 -7.46
CA ARG A 152 -15.34 6.63 -8.43
C ARG A 152 -14.91 5.22 -8.84
N SER A 153 -13.62 4.95 -8.99
CA SER A 153 -13.08 3.64 -9.35
C SER A 153 -13.26 2.63 -8.23
N ASP A 154 -12.95 3.00 -6.98
CA ASP A 154 -13.15 2.19 -5.79
C ASP A 154 -14.63 2.04 -5.48
N ALA A 155 -15.45 3.10 -5.56
CA ALA A 155 -16.91 2.96 -5.48
C ALA A 155 -17.46 2.10 -6.63
N ARG A 156 -16.87 2.15 -7.83
CA ARG A 156 -17.23 1.27 -8.96
C ARG A 156 -16.79 -0.17 -8.71
N ALA A 157 -15.62 -0.40 -8.12
CA ALA A 157 -15.13 -1.72 -7.74
C ALA A 157 -15.98 -2.31 -6.61
N GLN A 158 -16.25 -1.52 -5.55
CA GLN A 158 -17.11 -1.88 -4.43
C GLN A 158 -18.55 -2.13 -4.88
N SER A 159 -19.09 -1.34 -5.80
CA SER A 159 -20.45 -1.55 -6.34
C SER A 159 -20.50 -2.73 -7.31
N THR A 160 -19.45 -2.97 -8.09
CA THR A 160 -19.37 -4.14 -8.99
C THR A 160 -19.24 -5.43 -8.18
N TYR A 161 -18.35 -5.46 -7.21
CA TYR A 161 -18.23 -6.56 -6.27
C TYR A 161 -19.48 -6.73 -5.41
N GLY A 162 -20.07 -5.64 -4.92
CA GLY A 162 -21.31 -5.69 -4.15
C GLY A 162 -22.50 -6.23 -4.95
N ARG A 163 -22.60 -5.91 -6.24
CA ARG A 163 -23.60 -6.53 -7.14
C ARG A 163 -23.34 -8.02 -7.32
N LEU A 164 -22.10 -8.38 -7.63
CA LEU A 164 -21.66 -9.77 -7.78
C LEU A 164 -21.99 -10.60 -6.54
N ARG A 165 -21.62 -10.09 -5.36
CA ARG A 165 -21.89 -10.72 -4.07
C ARG A 165 -23.38 -10.86 -3.77
N ASN A 166 -24.17 -9.83 -4.04
CA ASN A 166 -25.61 -9.87 -3.78
C ASN A 166 -26.31 -10.86 -4.72
N GLN A 167 -25.90 -10.91 -5.99
CA GLN A 167 -26.39 -11.87 -6.97
C GLN A 167 -26.06 -13.30 -6.52
N LEU A 168 -24.79 -13.58 -6.17
CA LEU A 168 -24.40 -14.88 -5.65
C LEU A 168 -25.21 -15.27 -4.41
N ARG A 169 -25.41 -14.33 -3.49
CA ARG A 169 -26.18 -14.57 -2.27
C ARG A 169 -27.63 -14.97 -2.57
N GLU A 170 -28.25 -14.33 -3.56
CA GLU A 170 -29.63 -14.64 -3.98
C GLU A 170 -29.72 -15.97 -4.74
N GLU A 171 -28.84 -16.20 -5.72
CA GLU A 171 -28.83 -17.42 -6.54
C GLU A 171 -28.47 -18.67 -5.74
N ALA A 172 -27.55 -18.54 -4.78
CA ALA A 172 -27.10 -19.63 -3.93
C ALA A 172 -27.84 -19.73 -2.58
N GLU A 173 -28.89 -18.94 -2.35
CA GLU A 173 -29.68 -18.94 -1.10
C GLU A 173 -28.81 -18.80 0.17
N LEU A 174 -27.83 -17.89 0.15
CA LEU A 174 -26.92 -17.66 1.27
C LEU A 174 -27.52 -16.67 2.27
N GLU A 175 -27.38 -16.95 3.57
CA GLU A 175 -27.98 -16.15 4.63
C GLU A 175 -27.28 -14.79 4.79
N THR A 176 -25.96 -14.76 4.60
CA THR A 176 -25.12 -13.58 4.87
C THR A 176 -24.25 -13.19 3.69
N SER A 177 -23.89 -11.91 3.60
CA SER A 177 -22.89 -11.44 2.64
C SER A 177 -21.50 -12.04 2.90
N GLN A 178 -21.18 -12.38 4.16
CA GLN A 178 -19.92 -13.01 4.52
C GLN A 178 -19.81 -14.43 3.94
N GLN A 179 -20.90 -15.20 3.94
CA GLN A 179 -20.95 -16.50 3.27
C GLN A 179 -20.71 -16.35 1.77
N ALA A 180 -21.32 -15.35 1.11
CA ALA A 180 -21.08 -15.10 -0.31
C ALA A 180 -19.62 -14.71 -0.61
N ASP A 181 -19.01 -13.87 0.23
CA ASP A 181 -17.60 -13.48 0.11
C ASP A 181 -16.69 -14.71 0.25
N LYS A 182 -16.93 -15.55 1.26
CA LYS A 182 -16.17 -16.78 1.51
C LYS A 182 -16.36 -17.82 0.39
N SER A 183 -17.57 -17.97 -0.15
CA SER A 183 -17.85 -18.83 -1.31
C SER A 183 -17.04 -18.41 -2.54
N LEU A 184 -16.96 -17.10 -2.83
CA LEU A 184 -16.14 -16.58 -3.93
C LEU A 184 -14.67 -16.89 -3.71
N GLU A 185 -14.15 -16.64 -2.50
CA GLU A 185 -12.74 -16.91 -2.16
C GLU A 185 -12.38 -18.40 -2.31
N ILE A 186 -13.21 -19.30 -1.79
CA ILE A 186 -12.98 -20.75 -1.86
C ILE A 186 -13.01 -21.22 -3.32
N VAL A 187 -14.12 -20.99 -4.02
CA VAL A 187 -14.31 -21.53 -5.37
C VAL A 187 -13.28 -20.94 -6.34
N LEU A 188 -13.10 -19.62 -6.32
CA LEU A 188 -12.14 -18.96 -7.21
C LEU A 188 -10.69 -19.26 -6.84
N GLY A 189 -10.36 -19.33 -5.55
CA GLY A 189 -9.02 -19.66 -5.09
C GLY A 189 -8.61 -21.06 -5.52
N LEU A 190 -9.52 -22.03 -5.39
CA LEU A 190 -9.28 -23.41 -5.83
C LEU A 190 -9.22 -23.52 -7.36
N ILE A 191 -10.04 -22.78 -8.11
CA ILE A 191 -9.91 -22.67 -9.57
C ILE A 191 -8.53 -22.11 -9.95
N VAL A 192 -8.12 -20.99 -9.35
CA VAL A 192 -6.82 -20.33 -9.61
C VAL A 192 -5.65 -21.29 -9.34
N ARG A 193 -5.65 -21.98 -8.20
CA ARG A 193 -4.62 -22.96 -7.83
C ARG A 193 -4.55 -24.13 -8.81
N ARG A 194 -5.63 -24.45 -9.51
CA ARG A 194 -5.67 -25.52 -10.50
C ARG A 194 -5.09 -25.11 -11.85
N LEU A 195 -5.06 -23.81 -12.16
CA LEU A 195 -4.57 -23.28 -13.44
C LEU A 195 -3.03 -23.18 -13.47
N PRO A 196 -2.39 -23.32 -14.64
CA PRO A 196 -1.01 -22.88 -14.84
C PRO A 196 -0.83 -21.39 -14.52
N PRO A 197 0.33 -20.92 -14.02
CA PRO A 197 0.50 -19.54 -13.54
C PRO A 197 0.11 -18.44 -14.55
N ASN A 198 0.40 -18.64 -15.84
CA ASN A 198 0.05 -17.67 -16.88
C ASN A 198 -1.47 -17.61 -17.12
N GLU A 199 -2.14 -18.77 -17.10
CA GLU A 199 -3.60 -18.86 -17.25
C GLU A 199 -4.30 -18.31 -16.00
N ALA A 200 -3.74 -18.58 -14.81
CA ALA A 200 -4.21 -18.03 -13.55
C ALA A 200 -4.16 -16.49 -13.54
N GLU A 201 -3.05 -15.87 -13.95
CA GLU A 201 -2.97 -14.40 -14.01
C GLU A 201 -3.92 -13.80 -15.05
N ASN A 202 -4.06 -14.44 -16.21
CA ASN A 202 -5.03 -14.03 -17.22
C ASN A 202 -6.46 -14.06 -16.65
N PHE A 203 -6.83 -15.15 -15.98
CA PHE A 203 -8.13 -15.30 -15.32
C PHE A 203 -8.35 -14.24 -14.24
N ILE A 204 -7.40 -14.08 -13.31
CA ILE A 204 -7.47 -13.10 -12.22
C ILE A 204 -7.64 -11.68 -12.77
N SER A 205 -6.95 -11.33 -13.87
CA SER A 205 -7.02 -9.99 -14.47
C SER A 205 -8.44 -9.57 -14.91
N GLN A 206 -9.32 -10.53 -15.19
CA GLN A 206 -10.70 -10.31 -15.63
C GLN A 206 -11.70 -10.17 -14.47
N LEU A 207 -11.31 -10.58 -13.26
CA LEU A 207 -12.17 -10.52 -12.09
C LEU A 207 -12.18 -9.10 -11.49
N PRO A 208 -13.25 -8.75 -10.74
CA PRO A 208 -13.29 -7.49 -10.00
C PRO A 208 -12.03 -7.27 -9.16
N SER A 209 -11.49 -6.05 -9.20
CA SER A 209 -10.19 -5.72 -8.60
C SER A 209 -10.07 -6.08 -7.11
N LEU A 210 -11.18 -6.07 -6.37
CA LEU A 210 -11.22 -6.46 -4.96
C LEU A 210 -10.92 -7.95 -4.72
N LEU A 211 -11.22 -8.82 -5.69
CA LEU A 211 -10.91 -10.26 -5.60
C LEU A 211 -9.46 -10.56 -6.00
N GLN A 212 -8.86 -9.73 -6.86
CA GLN A 212 -7.58 -10.06 -7.49
C GLN A 212 -6.44 -10.24 -6.50
N ARG A 213 -6.39 -9.43 -5.44
CA ARG A 213 -5.31 -9.50 -4.45
C ARG A 213 -5.33 -10.86 -3.74
N THR A 214 -6.47 -11.22 -3.14
CA THR A 214 -6.64 -12.49 -2.42
C THR A 214 -6.36 -13.70 -3.31
N LEU A 215 -6.68 -13.62 -4.60
CA LEU A 215 -6.43 -14.68 -5.56
C LEU A 215 -4.96 -14.79 -5.98
N ARG A 216 -4.22 -13.68 -6.08
CA ARG A 216 -2.76 -13.71 -6.35
C ARG A 216 -1.94 -14.24 -5.18
N ASP A 217 -2.47 -14.13 -3.96
CA ASP A 217 -1.84 -14.67 -2.76
C ASP A 217 -1.98 -16.21 -2.66
N GLN A 218 -2.71 -16.85 -3.57
CA GLN A 218 -2.85 -18.30 -3.62
C GLN A 218 -1.53 -18.99 -4.04
N PRO A 219 -1.27 -20.22 -3.56
CA PRO A 219 -0.15 -21.02 -4.04
C PRO A 219 -0.19 -21.20 -5.57
N PRO A 220 0.97 -21.16 -6.27
CA PRO A 220 1.01 -21.31 -7.71
C PRO A 220 0.60 -22.73 -8.13
N GLY A 221 -0.23 -22.84 -9.17
CA GLY A 221 -0.66 -24.09 -9.79
C GLY A 221 0.29 -24.64 -10.87
N PRO A 222 -0.12 -25.68 -11.62
CA PRO A 222 -1.42 -26.33 -11.56
C PRO A 222 -1.49 -27.45 -10.50
N ASP A 223 -2.40 -27.31 -9.55
CA ASP A 223 -2.74 -28.37 -8.59
C ASP A 223 -3.89 -29.24 -9.12
N ARG A 224 -3.53 -30.40 -9.70
CA ARG A 224 -4.50 -31.33 -10.29
C ARG A 224 -5.32 -32.11 -9.26
N THR A 225 -4.95 -32.04 -7.98
CA THR A 225 -5.68 -32.74 -6.91
C THR A 225 -7.00 -32.07 -6.55
N ILE A 226 -7.19 -30.81 -6.95
CA ILE A 226 -8.41 -30.03 -6.74
C ILE A 226 -9.53 -30.56 -7.67
N THR A 227 -10.37 -31.45 -7.17
CA THR A 227 -11.53 -32.03 -7.88
C THR A 227 -12.82 -31.28 -7.55
N ASP A 228 -13.91 -31.56 -8.28
CA ASP A 228 -15.25 -31.04 -7.96
C ASP A 228 -15.61 -31.34 -6.49
N HIS A 229 -15.39 -32.60 -6.08
CA HIS A 229 -15.62 -33.04 -4.71
C HIS A 229 -14.73 -32.33 -3.68
N ALA A 230 -13.48 -32.00 -4.02
CA ALA A 230 -12.61 -31.26 -3.10
C ALA A 230 -13.12 -29.83 -2.84
N ILE A 231 -13.70 -29.19 -3.87
CA ILE A 231 -14.31 -27.86 -3.73
C ILE A 231 -15.60 -27.94 -2.91
N GLU A 232 -16.44 -28.95 -3.14
CA GLU A 232 -17.64 -29.20 -2.33
C GLU A 232 -17.28 -29.38 -0.85
N LEU A 233 -16.30 -30.24 -0.55
CA LEU A 233 -15.87 -30.50 0.82
C LEU A 233 -15.38 -29.24 1.54
N GLU A 234 -14.59 -28.40 0.86
CA GLU A 234 -14.12 -27.13 1.44
C GLU A 234 -15.29 -26.17 1.73
N LEU A 235 -16.27 -26.08 0.82
CA LEU A 235 -17.47 -25.26 1.03
C LEU A 235 -18.33 -25.77 2.19
N MET A 236 -18.50 -27.09 2.29
CA MET A 236 -19.26 -27.71 3.38
C MET A 236 -18.60 -27.45 4.73
N ASP A 237 -17.27 -27.58 4.81
CA ASP A 237 -16.51 -27.35 6.04
C ASP A 237 -16.57 -25.88 6.49
N GLU A 238 -16.33 -24.95 5.56
CA GLU A 238 -16.22 -23.52 5.87
C GLU A 238 -17.57 -22.82 6.04
N LEU A 239 -18.63 -23.31 5.37
CA LEU A 239 -19.96 -22.67 5.39
C LEU A 239 -21.00 -23.45 6.17
N GLY A 240 -20.71 -24.70 6.57
CA GLY A 240 -21.67 -25.56 7.27
C GLY A 240 -22.88 -25.98 6.42
N VAL A 241 -22.70 -26.04 5.09
CA VAL A 241 -23.77 -26.39 4.13
C VAL A 241 -23.73 -27.89 3.79
N ASN A 242 -24.85 -28.42 3.28
CA ASN A 242 -24.89 -29.80 2.77
C ASN A 242 -24.40 -29.89 1.31
N ASP A 243 -24.14 -31.10 0.82
CA ASP A 243 -23.60 -31.40 -0.51
C ASP A 243 -24.43 -30.72 -1.63
N SER A 244 -25.76 -30.82 -1.56
CA SER A 244 -26.66 -30.23 -2.56
C SER A 244 -26.59 -28.71 -2.59
N HIS A 245 -26.34 -28.08 -1.44
CA HIS A 245 -26.19 -26.63 -1.33
C HIS A 245 -24.78 -26.18 -1.71
N ALA A 246 -23.75 -26.95 -1.38
CA ALA A 246 -22.38 -26.71 -1.83
C ALA A 246 -22.28 -26.70 -3.36
N TRP A 247 -22.90 -27.68 -4.04
CA TRP A 247 -22.94 -27.70 -5.50
C TRP A 247 -23.70 -26.49 -6.08
N ARG A 248 -24.84 -26.12 -5.50
CA ARG A 248 -25.60 -24.91 -5.90
C ARG A 248 -24.76 -23.63 -5.76
N ILE A 249 -23.92 -23.53 -4.73
CA ILE A 249 -22.98 -22.41 -4.56
C ILE A 249 -21.96 -22.39 -5.70
N ILE A 250 -21.40 -23.54 -6.06
CA ILE A 250 -20.45 -23.64 -7.18
C ILE A 250 -21.11 -23.19 -8.49
N GLU A 251 -22.32 -23.70 -8.79
CA GLU A 251 -23.09 -23.30 -9.97
C GLU A 251 -23.32 -21.79 -10.02
N ALA A 252 -23.76 -21.20 -8.91
CA ALA A 252 -24.02 -19.77 -8.82
C ALA A 252 -22.73 -18.93 -8.97
N VAL A 253 -21.60 -19.36 -8.39
CA VAL A 253 -20.31 -18.67 -8.55
C VAL A 253 -19.88 -18.69 -10.02
N VAL A 254 -19.96 -19.86 -10.69
CA VAL A 254 -19.60 -19.99 -12.10
C VAL A 254 -20.49 -19.11 -12.98
N ALA A 255 -21.82 -19.18 -12.81
CA ALA A 255 -22.78 -18.38 -13.55
C ALA A 255 -22.54 -16.87 -13.38
N THR A 256 -22.26 -16.45 -12.15
CA THR A 256 -21.94 -15.06 -11.80
C THR A 256 -20.66 -14.55 -12.50
N ILE A 257 -19.64 -15.41 -12.64
CA ILE A 257 -18.38 -15.05 -13.31
C ILE A 257 -18.51 -15.06 -14.83
N GLN A 258 -19.29 -15.98 -15.40
CA GLN A 258 -19.55 -16.02 -16.85
C GLN A 258 -20.20 -14.72 -17.35
N GLN A 259 -20.98 -14.04 -16.51
CA GLN A 259 -21.54 -12.72 -16.82
C GLN A 259 -20.51 -11.59 -16.75
N THR A 260 -19.35 -11.83 -16.13
CA THR A 260 -18.29 -10.83 -15.89
C THR A 260 -17.10 -11.00 -16.83
N VAL A 261 -16.80 -12.22 -17.28
CA VAL A 261 -15.65 -12.57 -18.12
C VAL A 261 -16.05 -12.72 -19.60
N SER A 262 -15.18 -12.35 -20.53
CA SER A 262 -15.48 -12.44 -21.97
C SER A 262 -15.52 -13.90 -22.47
N PRO A 263 -16.42 -14.27 -23.41
CA PRO A 263 -16.60 -15.65 -23.86
C PRO A 263 -15.33 -16.35 -24.35
N GLY A 264 -14.54 -15.68 -25.21
CA GLY A 264 -13.31 -16.27 -25.77
C GLY A 264 -12.15 -16.44 -24.78
N GLN A 265 -12.33 -16.10 -23.50
CA GLN A 265 -11.35 -16.34 -22.43
C GLN A 265 -11.83 -17.41 -21.44
N LEU A 266 -13.14 -17.72 -21.43
CA LEU A 266 -13.69 -18.87 -20.70
C LEU A 266 -13.32 -20.19 -21.40
N ASP A 267 -13.16 -20.15 -22.72
CA ASP A 267 -12.70 -21.30 -23.53
C ASP A 267 -11.30 -21.78 -23.12
N ASP A 268 -10.41 -20.85 -22.73
CA ASP A 268 -9.06 -21.16 -22.25
C ASP A 268 -9.07 -21.87 -20.89
N LEU A 269 -10.07 -21.59 -20.04
CA LEU A 269 -10.25 -22.25 -18.73
C LEU A 269 -10.76 -23.69 -18.89
N HIS A 270 -11.60 -23.93 -19.90
CA HIS A 270 -12.33 -25.18 -20.08
C HIS A 270 -11.39 -26.39 -20.21
N GLY A 271 -10.14 -26.24 -20.68
CA GLY A 271 -9.18 -27.35 -20.76
C GLY A 271 -8.73 -27.89 -19.38
N GLN A 272 -8.58 -27.01 -18.39
CA GLN A 272 -7.89 -27.31 -17.13
C GLN A 272 -8.83 -27.70 -15.98
N LEU A 273 -10.12 -27.36 -16.08
CA LEU A 273 -11.08 -27.60 -15.01
C LEU A 273 -11.44 -29.10 -14.83
N PRO A 274 -11.89 -29.52 -13.65
CA PRO A 274 -12.47 -30.85 -13.43
C PRO A 274 -13.76 -31.04 -14.24
N LYS A 275 -14.25 -32.28 -14.36
CA LYS A 275 -15.33 -32.61 -15.30
C LYS A 275 -16.65 -31.91 -14.95
N GLY A 276 -17.04 -31.84 -13.68
CA GLY A 276 -18.25 -31.16 -13.25
C GLY A 276 -18.18 -29.66 -13.51
N LEU A 277 -17.09 -29.00 -13.12
CA LEU A 277 -16.88 -27.59 -13.44
C LEU A 277 -16.84 -27.32 -14.95
N LYS A 278 -16.22 -28.18 -15.76
CA LYS A 278 -16.21 -28.05 -17.24
C LYS A 278 -17.62 -27.92 -17.81
N GLU A 279 -18.53 -28.77 -17.35
CA GLU A 279 -19.93 -28.77 -17.79
C GLU A 279 -20.66 -27.46 -17.45
N LEU A 280 -20.26 -26.78 -16.36
CA LEU A 280 -20.80 -25.48 -15.96
C LEU A 280 -20.23 -24.30 -16.78
N PHE A 281 -19.03 -24.45 -17.33
CA PHE A 281 -18.39 -23.43 -18.19
C PHE A 281 -18.77 -23.57 -19.68
N ALA A 282 -19.57 -24.57 -20.06
CA ALA A 282 -20.05 -24.74 -21.42
C ALA A 282 -21.04 -23.63 -21.84
N PRO A 283 -21.00 -23.17 -23.10
CA PRO A 283 -21.85 -22.07 -23.61
C PRO A 283 -23.34 -22.43 -23.73
#